data_AF-A0A178MJU8-F1
#
_entry.id   AF-A0A178MJU8-F1
#
_cell.length_a   1.000
_cell.length_b   1.000
_cell.length_c   1.000
_cell.angle_alpha   90.00
_cell.angle_beta   90.00
_cell.angle_gamma   90.00
#
_symmetry.space_group_name_H-M   'P 1'
#
loop_
_entity.id
_entity.type
_entity.pdbx_description
1 polymer ?
#
loop_
_entity_poly.entity_id
_entity_poly.type
_entity_poly.pdbx_seq_one_letter_code
_entity_poly.pdbx_strand_id
1 'polypeptide(L)'
;MMSLTDLVIEKDGRKLLPDFVHPLPNLLEMSAEQVLESFRDSQRADFTAIVAQAERPGSPLHEVFARLGEGVGADNPFHRIALFKPGALEDLFLDLHDHVMSHPVWRHPFFVRVFEGRIEVPQVMRFSVAYFNQIKNTRQCVALAIGRFHGLMDLPFGPLNEHVSEITQIALAQLVADEYGVGVHAVEDYPDLARLLKARTHIALYRQMFAGLGIPDGQQDRPMLWGGADNVLTQRLVAGHPAFSPLEALSSVGLGMEWGVPEFFSLLLGGLIRVASCEGLPLSAHHLEVFIAHVRYDVLHAVSVMLVTSLHMKGGSDAAVVKNACNTLMAGRYGMMGDLYRDVFGEECPGLADIGLERRYHLTDRRIEAALLEARATIDPSRVEQGADYRRHKATPFVFA
;
A
#
# COMPACT_ATOMS: atom_id res chain seq x y z
N MET A 1 24.16 -11.15 -30.62
CA MET A 1 23.66 -10.18 -29.64
C MET A 1 22.67 -10.91 -28.76
N MET A 2 23.02 -11.16 -27.49
CA MET A 2 22.10 -11.81 -26.55
C MET A 2 21.03 -10.77 -26.14
N SER A 3 19.81 -10.94 -26.63
CA SER A 3 18.62 -10.22 -26.16
C SER A 3 18.28 -10.73 -24.77
N LEU A 4 18.65 -9.98 -23.73
CA LEU A 4 18.84 -10.49 -22.37
C LEU A 4 17.69 -10.25 -21.38
N THR A 5 16.58 -9.64 -21.76
CA THR A 5 15.44 -9.46 -20.84
C THR A 5 14.11 -9.52 -21.59
N ASP A 6 13.16 -10.32 -21.10
CA ASP A 6 11.75 -10.31 -21.52
C ASP A 6 10.99 -9.06 -21.05
N LEU A 7 11.70 -8.07 -20.50
CA LEU A 7 11.19 -6.84 -19.93
C LEU A 7 10.91 -5.76 -20.97
N VAL A 8 11.63 -5.75 -22.10
CA VAL A 8 11.56 -4.67 -23.10
C VAL A 8 11.52 -5.25 -24.52
N ILE A 9 10.64 -4.70 -25.35
CA ILE A 9 10.56 -4.96 -26.78
C ILE A 9 11.03 -3.71 -27.51
N GLU A 10 11.94 -3.88 -28.47
CA GLU A 10 12.29 -2.80 -29.39
C GLU A 10 11.39 -2.85 -30.63
N LYS A 11 10.65 -1.78 -30.89
CA LYS A 11 9.78 -1.64 -32.06
C LYS A 11 9.89 -0.23 -32.62
N ASP A 12 10.19 -0.13 -33.92
CA ASP A 12 10.31 1.16 -34.63
C ASP A 12 11.28 2.16 -33.96
N GLY A 13 12.37 1.65 -33.36
CA GLY A 13 13.36 2.47 -32.64
C GLY A 13 12.93 2.92 -31.24
N ARG A 14 11.77 2.45 -30.74
CA ARG A 14 11.25 2.73 -29.41
C ARG A 14 11.39 1.53 -28.49
N LYS A 15 11.61 1.79 -27.21
CA LYS A 15 11.65 0.77 -26.14
C LYS A 15 10.28 0.69 -25.49
N LEU A 16 9.56 -0.39 -25.74
CA LEU A 16 8.22 -0.64 -25.23
C LEU A 16 8.24 -1.74 -24.18
N LEU A 17 7.42 -1.60 -23.14
CA LEU A 17 7.16 -2.67 -22.18
C LEU A 17 6.02 -3.57 -22.68
N PRO A 18 6.15 -4.89 -22.63
CA PRO A 18 5.04 -5.80 -22.88
C PRO A 18 3.89 -5.61 -21.86
N ASP A 19 2.65 -5.87 -22.27
CA ASP A 19 1.46 -5.76 -21.40
C ASP A 19 1.53 -6.65 -20.15
N PHE A 20 2.27 -7.77 -20.23
CA PHE A 20 2.48 -8.65 -19.08
C PHE A 20 3.47 -8.08 -18.06
N VAL A 21 4.28 -7.09 -18.44
CA VAL A 21 5.25 -6.39 -17.58
C VAL A 21 4.63 -5.12 -17.00
N HIS A 22 3.95 -4.32 -17.83
CA HIS A 22 3.42 -3.03 -17.38
C HIS A 22 2.23 -2.55 -18.24
N PRO A 23 1.19 -1.92 -17.66
CA PRO A 23 0.04 -1.41 -18.41
C PRO A 23 0.33 -0.17 -19.27
N LEU A 24 1.35 0.62 -18.92
CA LEU A 24 1.87 1.72 -19.74
C LEU A 24 3.02 1.21 -20.63
N PRO A 25 2.80 0.92 -21.93
CA PRO A 25 3.83 0.35 -22.79
C PRO A 25 4.99 1.32 -23.05
N ASN A 26 4.76 2.62 -22.95
CA ASN A 26 5.78 3.66 -23.12
C ASN A 26 6.35 4.17 -21.79
N LEU A 27 6.24 3.42 -20.68
CA LEU A 27 6.69 3.84 -19.34
C LEU A 27 8.11 4.45 -19.35
N LEU A 28 9.04 3.83 -20.08
CA LEU A 28 10.45 4.25 -20.12
C LEU A 28 10.70 5.55 -20.91
N GLU A 29 9.69 6.09 -21.59
CA GLU A 29 9.74 7.36 -22.30
C GLU A 29 9.03 8.49 -21.53
N MET A 30 8.36 8.16 -20.42
CA MET A 30 7.63 9.11 -19.59
C MET A 30 8.53 9.73 -18.51
N SER A 31 8.18 10.93 -18.05
CA SER A 31 8.71 11.50 -16.81
C SER A 31 8.02 10.89 -15.58
N ALA A 32 8.64 11.00 -14.40
CA ALA A 32 8.02 10.50 -13.17
C ALA A 32 6.63 11.12 -12.94
N GLU A 33 6.50 12.43 -13.19
CA GLU A 33 5.22 13.14 -13.03
C GLU A 33 4.15 12.62 -14.02
N GLN A 34 4.53 12.35 -15.28
CA GLN A 34 3.60 11.78 -16.26
C GLN A 34 3.11 10.39 -15.84
N VAL A 35 3.97 9.58 -15.20
CA VAL A 35 3.58 8.27 -14.67
C VAL A 35 2.58 8.42 -13.53
N LEU A 36 2.88 9.29 -12.55
CA LEU A 36 1.99 9.57 -11.43
C LEU A 36 0.62 10.10 -11.91
N GLU A 37 0.60 11.04 -12.84
CA GLU A 37 -0.64 11.59 -13.41
C GLU A 37 -1.45 10.51 -14.14
N SER A 38 -0.79 9.65 -14.93
CA SER A 38 -1.47 8.57 -15.67
C SER A 38 -2.17 7.57 -14.76
N PHE A 39 -1.54 7.20 -13.63
CA PHE A 39 -2.15 6.30 -12.66
C PHE A 39 -3.27 6.96 -11.87
N ARG A 40 -3.09 8.22 -11.44
CA ARG A 40 -4.16 9.00 -10.81
C ARG A 40 -5.41 9.05 -11.70
N ASP A 41 -5.24 9.28 -13.00
CA ASP A 41 -6.37 9.32 -13.94
C ASP A 41 -6.97 7.94 -14.20
N SER A 42 -6.14 6.91 -14.37
CA SER A 42 -6.60 5.52 -14.56
C SER A 42 -7.38 5.02 -13.34
N GLN A 43 -6.84 5.19 -12.13
CA GLN A 43 -7.50 4.77 -10.89
C GLN A 43 -8.81 5.53 -10.67
N ARG A 44 -8.85 6.82 -10.98
CA ARG A 44 -10.09 7.61 -10.96
C ARG A 44 -11.14 7.01 -11.91
N ALA A 45 -10.75 6.66 -13.14
CA ALA A 45 -11.66 6.08 -14.13
C ALA A 45 -12.18 4.70 -13.71
N ASP A 46 -11.30 3.81 -13.26
CA ASP A 46 -11.65 2.47 -12.79
C ASP A 46 -12.62 2.53 -11.61
N PHE A 47 -12.33 3.40 -10.64
CA PHE A 47 -13.20 3.57 -9.49
C PHE A 47 -14.57 4.13 -9.88
N THR A 48 -14.60 5.17 -10.72
CA THR A 48 -15.86 5.76 -11.20
C THR A 48 -16.73 4.70 -11.88
N ALA A 49 -16.12 3.82 -12.67
CA ALA A 49 -16.83 2.70 -13.29
C ALA A 49 -17.38 1.70 -12.27
N ILE A 50 -16.66 1.41 -11.18
CA ILE A 50 -17.10 0.50 -10.12
C ILE A 50 -18.22 1.13 -9.28
N VAL A 51 -18.14 2.42 -8.92
CA VAL A 51 -19.24 3.12 -8.23
C VAL A 51 -20.49 3.15 -9.09
N ALA A 52 -20.35 3.43 -10.39
CA ALA A 52 -21.48 3.35 -11.31
C ALA A 52 -22.09 1.94 -11.41
N GLN A 53 -21.37 0.88 -11.04
CA GLN A 53 -21.96 -0.44 -10.85
C GLN A 53 -22.69 -0.53 -9.50
N ALA A 54 -22.06 -0.13 -8.40
CA ALA A 54 -22.67 -0.16 -7.06
C ALA A 54 -23.99 0.61 -6.98
N GLU A 55 -24.10 1.72 -7.71
CA GLU A 55 -25.31 2.56 -7.75
C GLU A 55 -26.39 2.06 -8.74
N ARG A 56 -26.02 1.22 -9.71
CA ARG A 56 -26.94 0.77 -10.78
C ARG A 56 -27.81 -0.39 -10.32
N PRO A 57 -29.14 -0.23 -10.23
CA PRO A 57 -30.04 -1.32 -9.87
C PRO A 57 -29.88 -2.53 -10.80
N GLY A 58 -29.87 -3.74 -10.23
CA GLY A 58 -29.69 -4.99 -10.98
C GLY A 58 -28.23 -5.33 -11.32
N SER A 59 -27.25 -4.50 -10.98
CA SER A 59 -25.83 -4.88 -11.13
C SER A 59 -25.42 -5.88 -10.03
N PRO A 60 -24.48 -6.82 -10.30
CA PRO A 60 -24.04 -7.77 -9.28
C PRO A 60 -23.55 -7.13 -7.99
N LEU A 61 -22.83 -6.00 -8.08
CA LEU A 61 -22.32 -5.26 -6.92
C LEU A 61 -23.45 -4.56 -6.16
N HIS A 62 -24.40 -3.95 -6.86
CA HIS A 62 -25.58 -3.36 -6.25
C HIS A 62 -26.38 -4.40 -5.47
N GLU A 63 -26.61 -5.58 -6.06
CA GLU A 63 -27.35 -6.68 -5.44
C GLU A 63 -26.69 -7.22 -4.17
N VAL A 64 -25.35 -7.13 -4.03
CA VAL A 64 -24.67 -7.49 -2.77
C VAL A 64 -25.11 -6.55 -1.65
N PHE A 65 -25.09 -5.23 -1.88
CA PHE A 65 -25.41 -4.25 -0.85
C PHE A 65 -26.92 -4.07 -0.63
N ALA A 66 -27.72 -4.19 -1.69
CA ALA A 66 -29.18 -4.14 -1.60
C ALA A 66 -29.72 -5.27 -0.72
N ARG A 67 -29.23 -6.49 -0.88
CA ARG A 67 -29.63 -7.65 -0.06
C ARG A 67 -29.32 -7.49 1.43
N LEU A 68 -28.24 -6.78 1.78
CA LEU A 68 -27.98 -6.45 3.19
C LEU A 68 -29.07 -5.54 3.76
N GLY A 69 -29.56 -4.60 2.96
CA GLY A 69 -30.60 -3.65 3.37
C GLY A 69 -31.99 -4.27 3.53
N GLU A 70 -32.29 -5.39 2.88
CA GLU A 70 -33.61 -6.07 2.95
C GLU A 70 -33.95 -6.57 4.36
N GLY A 71 -32.94 -6.85 5.18
CA GLY A 71 -33.11 -7.38 6.54
C GLY A 71 -33.48 -6.35 7.60
N VAL A 72 -33.60 -5.06 7.26
CA VAL A 72 -33.86 -3.97 8.22
C VAL A 72 -34.93 -3.01 7.71
N GLY A 73 -35.58 -2.29 8.63
CA GLY A 73 -36.58 -1.28 8.27
C GLY A 73 -35.95 -0.05 7.61
N ALA A 74 -36.73 0.67 6.80
CA ALA A 74 -36.29 1.85 6.06
C ALA A 74 -35.68 2.98 6.94
N ASP A 75 -36.02 3.02 8.23
CA ASP A 75 -35.50 4.00 9.18
C ASP A 75 -34.08 3.66 9.71
N ASN A 76 -33.57 2.46 9.39
CA ASN A 76 -32.27 2.00 9.86
C ASN A 76 -31.13 2.92 9.35
N PRO A 77 -30.17 3.32 10.21
CA PRO A 77 -29.03 4.14 9.81
C PRO A 77 -28.23 3.60 8.62
N PHE A 78 -28.28 2.30 8.35
CA PHE A 78 -27.65 1.65 7.21
C PHE A 78 -27.99 2.34 5.88
N HIS A 79 -29.25 2.72 5.66
CA HIS A 79 -29.68 3.38 4.42
C HIS A 79 -29.19 4.83 4.26
N ARG A 80 -28.52 5.40 5.28
CA ARG A 80 -28.04 6.79 5.27
C ARG A 80 -26.54 6.90 4.99
N ILE A 81 -25.82 5.79 4.86
CA ILE A 81 -24.40 5.79 4.52
C ILE A 81 -24.21 6.24 3.06
N ALA A 82 -23.00 6.72 2.72
CA ALA A 82 -22.70 7.27 1.40
C ALA A 82 -23.01 6.29 0.25
N LEU A 83 -22.79 4.99 0.48
CA LEU A 83 -23.06 3.91 -0.48
C LEU A 83 -24.51 3.87 -1.03
N PHE A 84 -25.50 4.33 -0.25
CA PHE A 84 -26.91 4.31 -0.67
C PHE A 84 -27.46 5.70 -1.03
N LYS A 85 -26.60 6.73 -1.05
CA LYS A 85 -26.97 8.08 -1.43
C LYS A 85 -26.41 8.35 -2.82
N PRO A 86 -27.27 8.62 -3.84
CA PRO A 86 -26.80 8.88 -5.20
C PRO A 86 -25.69 9.93 -5.23
N GLY A 87 -24.55 9.59 -5.83
CA GLY A 87 -23.37 10.46 -6.00
C GLY A 87 -22.50 10.64 -4.75
N ALA A 88 -23.00 10.33 -3.54
CA ALA A 88 -22.24 10.57 -2.32
C ALA A 88 -21.03 9.65 -2.17
N LEU A 89 -21.08 8.44 -2.73
CA LEU A 89 -19.95 7.51 -2.74
C LEU A 89 -18.86 7.98 -3.70
N GLU A 90 -19.26 8.48 -4.87
CA GLU A 90 -18.34 9.06 -5.86
C GLU A 90 -17.66 10.30 -5.29
N ASP A 91 -18.42 11.25 -4.73
CA ASP A 91 -17.89 12.47 -4.11
C ASP A 91 -16.88 12.16 -3.00
N LEU A 92 -17.23 11.23 -2.11
CA LEU A 92 -16.37 10.79 -1.02
C LEU A 92 -15.06 10.20 -1.55
N PHE A 93 -15.14 9.35 -2.57
CA PHE A 93 -13.94 8.78 -3.15
C PHE A 93 -13.08 9.83 -3.82
N LEU A 94 -13.65 10.68 -4.68
CA LEU A 94 -12.87 11.67 -5.42
C LEU A 94 -12.12 12.60 -4.46
N ASP A 95 -12.74 12.95 -3.33
CA ASP A 95 -12.11 13.71 -2.25
C ASP A 95 -10.95 12.94 -1.57
N LEU A 96 -11.17 11.69 -1.18
CA LEU A 96 -10.13 10.87 -0.57
C LEU A 96 -8.98 10.55 -1.54
N HIS A 97 -9.31 10.31 -2.81
CA HIS A 97 -8.37 9.97 -3.87
C HIS A 97 -7.51 11.17 -4.21
N ASP A 98 -8.12 12.35 -4.39
CA ASP A 98 -7.33 13.56 -4.55
C ASP A 98 -6.38 13.78 -3.37
N HIS A 99 -6.87 13.59 -2.14
CA HIS A 99 -6.07 13.77 -0.93
C HIS A 99 -4.86 12.82 -0.90
N VAL A 100 -5.09 11.52 -1.11
CA VAL A 100 -4.04 10.49 -1.07
C VAL A 100 -3.07 10.64 -2.24
N MET A 101 -3.56 10.73 -3.48
CA MET A 101 -2.72 10.74 -4.69
C MET A 101 -1.95 12.05 -4.87
N SER A 102 -2.41 13.14 -4.24
CA SER A 102 -1.67 14.41 -4.23
C SER A 102 -0.63 14.49 -3.11
N HIS A 103 -0.54 13.51 -2.21
CA HIS A 103 0.41 13.55 -1.11
C HIS A 103 1.87 13.58 -1.63
N PRO A 104 2.77 14.41 -1.07
CA PRO A 104 4.13 14.58 -1.58
C PRO A 104 5.02 13.33 -1.49
N VAL A 105 4.60 12.31 -0.74
CA VAL A 105 5.35 11.05 -0.59
C VAL A 105 5.55 10.32 -1.92
N TRP A 106 4.61 10.43 -2.86
CA TRP A 106 4.73 9.81 -4.19
C TRP A 106 5.78 10.48 -5.06
N ARG A 107 6.14 11.73 -4.72
CA ARG A 107 7.19 12.52 -5.37
C ARG A 107 8.49 12.52 -4.57
N HIS A 108 8.63 11.61 -3.60
CA HIS A 108 9.83 11.55 -2.78
C HIS A 108 11.09 11.43 -3.67
N PRO A 109 12.18 12.19 -3.40
CA PRO A 109 13.36 12.25 -4.26
C PRO A 109 13.96 10.88 -4.61
N PHE A 110 13.83 9.90 -3.71
CA PHE A 110 14.20 8.51 -3.95
C PHE A 110 13.54 7.91 -5.20
N PHE A 111 12.21 7.95 -5.29
CA PHE A 111 11.47 7.33 -6.39
C PHE A 111 11.79 7.99 -7.72
N VAL A 112 11.84 9.32 -7.73
CA VAL A 112 12.16 10.11 -8.92
C VAL A 112 13.57 9.79 -9.43
N ARG A 113 14.58 9.81 -8.54
CA ARG A 113 15.98 9.54 -8.89
C ARG A 113 16.15 8.11 -9.43
N VAL A 114 15.51 7.13 -8.79
CA VAL A 114 15.53 5.72 -9.26
C VAL A 114 14.88 5.59 -10.63
N PHE A 115 13.70 6.17 -10.83
CA PHE A 115 12.98 6.09 -12.10
C PHE A 115 13.73 6.75 -13.26
N GLU A 116 14.45 7.83 -13.00
CA GLU A 116 15.34 8.49 -13.96
C GLU A 116 16.58 7.65 -14.33
N GLY A 117 16.77 6.49 -13.68
CA GLY A 117 17.94 5.63 -13.87
C GLY A 117 19.21 6.19 -13.23
N ARG A 118 19.10 7.16 -12.31
CA ARG A 118 20.24 7.76 -11.59
C ARG A 118 20.58 6.97 -10.33
N ILE A 119 20.73 5.66 -10.49
CA ILE A 119 21.08 4.70 -9.45
C ILE A 119 22.01 3.61 -10.02
N GLU A 120 23.02 3.23 -9.27
CA GLU A 120 24.03 2.23 -9.67
C GLU A 120 23.70 0.83 -9.13
N VAL A 121 24.30 -0.22 -9.69
CA VAL A 121 24.07 -1.61 -9.23
C VAL A 121 24.29 -1.80 -7.73
N PRO A 122 25.38 -1.32 -7.09
CA PRO A 122 25.55 -1.48 -5.65
C PRO A 122 24.48 -0.76 -4.83
N GLN A 123 23.94 0.35 -5.35
CA GLN A 123 22.86 1.11 -4.74
C GLN A 123 21.53 0.36 -4.86
N VAL A 124 21.24 -0.25 -6.02
CA VAL A 124 20.09 -1.14 -6.20
C VAL A 124 20.15 -2.30 -5.21
N MET A 125 21.30 -2.93 -5.04
CA MET A 125 21.45 -4.04 -4.08
C MET A 125 21.18 -3.57 -2.63
N ARG A 126 21.73 -2.42 -2.22
CA ARG A 126 21.47 -1.82 -0.90
C ARG A 126 20.00 -1.51 -0.67
N PHE A 127 19.36 -0.86 -1.65
CA PHE A 127 17.92 -0.58 -1.64
C PHE A 127 17.13 -1.86 -1.45
N SER A 128 17.42 -2.88 -2.26
CA SER A 128 16.67 -4.14 -2.27
C SER A 128 16.65 -4.80 -0.89
N VAL A 129 17.79 -4.90 -0.20
CA VAL A 129 17.85 -5.53 1.13
C VAL A 129 17.26 -4.64 2.24
N ALA A 130 17.36 -3.32 2.12
CA ALA A 130 16.80 -2.40 3.11
C ALA A 130 15.26 -2.33 3.00
N TYR A 131 14.74 -2.19 1.78
CA TYR A 131 13.30 -2.11 1.49
C TYR A 131 12.57 -3.43 1.72
N PHE A 132 13.27 -4.57 1.67
CA PHE A 132 12.68 -5.87 1.99
C PHE A 132 12.08 -5.93 3.42
N ASN A 133 12.57 -5.11 4.34
CA ASN A 133 11.95 -4.98 5.65
C ASN A 133 10.51 -4.43 5.58
N GLN A 134 10.17 -3.56 4.64
CA GLN A 134 8.78 -3.15 4.42
C GLN A 134 7.94 -4.34 3.94
N ILE A 135 8.40 -5.03 2.89
CA ILE A 135 7.71 -6.20 2.31
C ILE A 135 7.46 -7.28 3.37
N LYS A 136 8.39 -7.47 4.32
CA LYS A 136 8.22 -8.46 5.38
C LYS A 136 7.06 -8.19 6.33
N ASN A 137 6.65 -6.93 6.48
CA ASN A 137 5.78 -6.48 7.55
C ASN A 137 4.40 -5.98 7.10
N THR A 138 4.21 -5.60 5.82
CA THR A 138 2.92 -5.10 5.27
C THR A 138 1.74 -5.99 5.65
N ARG A 139 1.80 -7.28 5.33
CA ARG A 139 0.75 -8.29 5.65
C ARG A 139 0.34 -8.40 7.11
N GLN A 140 1.24 -8.09 8.04
CA GLN A 140 0.93 -8.16 9.46
C GLN A 140 -0.05 -7.05 9.86
N CYS A 141 0.00 -5.91 9.18
CA CYS A 141 -0.89 -4.78 9.45
C CYS A 141 -2.32 -5.08 8.97
N VAL A 142 -2.46 -5.73 7.80
CA VAL A 142 -3.76 -6.22 7.32
C VAL A 142 -4.35 -7.24 8.30
N ALA A 143 -3.56 -8.20 8.77
CA ALA A 143 -4.00 -9.19 9.75
C ALA A 143 -4.44 -8.55 11.09
N LEU A 144 -3.73 -7.52 11.56
CA LEU A 144 -4.12 -6.75 12.74
C LEU A 144 -5.46 -6.02 12.52
N ALA A 145 -5.63 -5.39 11.36
CA ALA A 145 -6.87 -4.68 11.02
C ALA A 145 -8.07 -5.63 10.94
N ILE A 146 -7.92 -6.84 10.37
CA ILE A 146 -8.99 -7.86 10.34
C ILE A 146 -9.51 -8.13 11.74
N GLY A 147 -8.60 -8.32 12.71
CA GLY A 147 -8.96 -8.62 14.10
C GLY A 147 -9.72 -7.49 14.82
N ARG A 148 -9.82 -6.30 14.23
CA ARG A 148 -10.61 -5.17 14.78
C ARG A 148 -12.10 -5.31 14.48
N PHE A 149 -12.47 -6.15 13.51
CA PHE A 149 -13.84 -6.37 13.09
C PHE A 149 -14.38 -7.67 13.68
N HIS A 150 -15.49 -7.62 14.40
CA HIS A 150 -16.14 -8.80 15.00
C HIS A 150 -17.66 -8.59 15.19
N GLY A 151 -18.40 -9.67 15.47
CA GLY A 151 -19.87 -9.61 15.65
C GLY A 151 -20.34 -8.82 16.87
N LEU A 152 -19.47 -8.65 17.89
CA LEU A 152 -19.77 -7.85 19.09
C LEU A 152 -19.54 -6.33 18.93
N MET A 153 -19.29 -5.83 17.72
CA MET A 153 -19.01 -4.41 17.50
C MET A 153 -20.26 -3.54 17.74
N ASP A 154 -20.03 -2.38 18.34
CA ASP A 154 -21.06 -1.35 18.55
C ASP A 154 -21.27 -0.54 17.25
N LEU A 155 -21.99 -1.14 16.31
CA LEU A 155 -22.45 -0.50 15.09
C LEU A 155 -23.95 -0.14 15.19
N PRO A 156 -24.40 0.93 14.52
CA PRO A 156 -25.76 1.43 14.66
C PRO A 156 -26.77 0.69 13.75
N PHE A 157 -26.42 -0.48 13.21
CA PHE A 157 -27.21 -1.18 12.18
C PHE A 157 -28.06 -2.33 12.75
N GLY A 158 -27.95 -2.60 14.06
CA GLY A 158 -28.71 -3.66 14.73
C GLY A 158 -28.30 -5.05 14.23
N PRO A 159 -29.23 -5.88 13.69
CA PRO A 159 -28.92 -7.23 13.23
C PRO A 159 -27.93 -7.28 12.05
N LEU A 160 -27.71 -6.16 11.34
CA LEU A 160 -26.70 -6.09 10.27
C LEU A 160 -25.27 -5.88 10.76
N ASN A 161 -25.05 -5.62 12.05
CA ASN A 161 -23.71 -5.37 12.58
C ASN A 161 -22.75 -6.52 12.26
N GLU A 162 -23.22 -7.77 12.42
CA GLU A 162 -22.43 -8.97 12.13
C GLU A 162 -22.12 -9.08 10.63
N HIS A 163 -23.10 -8.87 9.75
CA HIS A 163 -22.91 -8.95 8.31
C HIS A 163 -21.99 -7.85 7.75
N VAL A 164 -22.10 -6.62 8.27
CA VAL A 164 -21.18 -5.51 7.89
C VAL A 164 -19.76 -5.83 8.32
N SER A 165 -19.60 -6.39 9.52
CA SER A 165 -18.32 -6.85 10.04
C SER A 165 -17.73 -7.96 9.18
N GLU A 166 -18.53 -8.98 8.83
CA GLU A 166 -18.14 -10.09 7.97
C GLU A 166 -17.69 -9.63 6.58
N ILE A 167 -18.44 -8.75 5.91
CA ILE A 167 -18.04 -8.22 4.59
C ILE A 167 -16.72 -7.44 4.67
N THR A 168 -16.53 -6.69 5.76
CA THR A 168 -15.25 -6.00 6.00
C THR A 168 -14.10 -6.99 6.18
N GLN A 169 -14.33 -8.06 6.94
CA GLN A 169 -13.36 -9.15 7.11
C GLN A 169 -13.06 -9.85 5.78
N ILE A 170 -14.05 -10.08 4.92
CA ILE A 170 -13.86 -10.70 3.60
C ILE A 170 -12.94 -9.83 2.73
N ALA A 171 -13.20 -8.52 2.65
CA ALA A 171 -12.37 -7.60 1.87
C ALA A 171 -10.91 -7.63 2.37
N LEU A 172 -10.69 -7.54 3.68
CA LEU A 172 -9.36 -7.59 4.26
C LEU A 172 -8.69 -8.98 4.17
N ALA A 173 -9.47 -10.06 4.25
CA ALA A 173 -8.97 -11.42 4.10
C ALA A 173 -8.45 -11.67 2.68
N GLN A 174 -9.05 -11.05 1.66
CA GLN A 174 -8.52 -11.08 0.30
C GLN A 174 -7.14 -10.42 0.20
N LEU A 175 -6.92 -9.28 0.87
CA LEU A 175 -5.60 -8.65 0.94
C LEU A 175 -4.58 -9.55 1.66
N VAL A 176 -4.97 -10.20 2.76
CA VAL A 176 -4.08 -11.17 3.43
C VAL A 176 -3.79 -12.36 2.51
N ALA A 177 -4.79 -12.88 1.83
CA ALA A 177 -4.67 -14.01 0.93
C ALA A 177 -3.68 -13.72 -0.21
N ASP A 178 -3.75 -12.53 -0.80
CA ASP A 178 -2.82 -12.05 -1.82
C ASP A 178 -1.38 -11.96 -1.29
N GLU A 179 -1.18 -11.32 -0.14
CA GLU A 179 0.13 -11.19 0.52
C GLU A 179 0.80 -12.56 0.84
N TYR A 180 -0.01 -13.57 1.15
CA TYR A 180 0.45 -14.93 1.39
C TYR A 180 0.50 -15.80 0.11
N GLY A 181 0.01 -15.30 -1.02
CA GLY A 181 -0.09 -16.05 -2.28
C GLY A 181 -0.96 -17.30 -2.14
N VAL A 182 -2.04 -17.21 -1.35
CA VAL A 182 -3.01 -18.29 -1.11
C VAL A 182 -4.35 -17.90 -1.71
N GLY A 183 -4.79 -18.63 -2.74
CA GLY A 183 -6.11 -18.41 -3.34
C GLY A 183 -7.21 -19.22 -2.65
N VAL A 184 -8.47 -18.88 -2.90
CA VAL A 184 -9.58 -19.78 -2.56
C VAL A 184 -9.51 -20.98 -3.49
N HIS A 185 -9.07 -22.11 -2.95
CA HIS A 185 -9.13 -23.39 -3.66
C HIS A 185 -10.52 -23.99 -3.48
N ALA A 186 -11.12 -24.50 -4.56
CA ALA A 186 -12.26 -25.40 -4.43
C ALA A 186 -11.84 -26.61 -3.56
N VAL A 187 -12.79 -27.27 -2.89
CA VAL A 187 -12.49 -28.42 -2.00
C VAL A 187 -11.75 -29.52 -2.76
N GLU A 188 -12.01 -29.62 -4.06
CA GLU A 188 -11.42 -30.56 -5.01
C GLU A 188 -9.98 -30.21 -5.45
N ASP A 189 -9.51 -28.97 -5.17
CA ASP A 189 -8.19 -28.44 -5.53
C ASP A 189 -7.32 -28.15 -4.30
N TYR A 190 -7.61 -28.80 -3.16
CA TYR A 190 -6.86 -28.56 -1.92
C TYR A 190 -5.38 -28.94 -2.07
N PRO A 191 -4.44 -28.01 -1.80
CA PRO A 191 -3.02 -28.26 -1.97
C PRO A 191 -2.50 -29.34 -1.00
N ASP A 192 -1.54 -30.15 -1.47
CA ASP A 192 -0.78 -31.02 -0.58
C ASP A 192 0.06 -30.20 0.43
N LEU A 193 0.55 -30.85 1.49
CA LEU A 193 1.31 -30.19 2.55
C LEU A 193 2.57 -29.46 2.02
N ALA A 194 3.22 -29.97 0.98
CA ALA A 194 4.40 -29.35 0.41
C ALA A 194 4.05 -28.07 -0.38
N ARG A 195 2.92 -28.06 -1.09
CA ARG A 195 2.36 -26.89 -1.78
C ARG A 195 1.86 -25.84 -0.79
N LEU A 196 1.20 -26.26 0.29
CA LEU A 196 0.77 -25.36 1.39
C LEU A 196 1.95 -24.58 2.00
N LEU A 197 3.07 -25.26 2.22
CA LEU A 197 4.26 -24.65 2.83
C LEU A 197 5.16 -23.91 1.83
N LYS A 198 4.89 -24.02 0.52
CA LYS A 198 5.61 -23.35 -0.58
C LYS A 198 4.76 -22.26 -1.24
N ALA A 199 3.93 -21.57 -0.46
CA ALA A 199 3.09 -20.50 -0.96
C ALA A 199 3.93 -19.38 -1.62
N ARG A 200 3.42 -18.82 -2.73
CA ARG A 200 4.06 -17.72 -3.47
C ARG A 200 3.81 -16.38 -2.80
N THR A 201 4.22 -16.26 -1.54
CA THR A 201 4.10 -15.01 -0.76
C THR A 201 4.85 -13.85 -1.42
N HIS A 202 4.45 -12.61 -1.15
CA HIS A 202 5.21 -11.42 -1.59
C HIS A 202 6.68 -11.45 -1.15
N ILE A 203 6.96 -12.07 -0.01
CA ILE A 203 8.33 -12.30 0.49
C ILE A 203 9.10 -13.21 -0.45
N ALA A 204 8.50 -14.34 -0.82
CA ALA A 204 9.11 -15.31 -1.71
C ALA A 204 9.33 -14.72 -3.11
N LEU A 205 8.37 -13.96 -3.62
CA LEU A 205 8.51 -13.24 -4.89
C LEU A 205 9.63 -12.19 -4.81
N TYR A 206 9.70 -11.40 -3.74
CA TYR A 206 10.77 -10.42 -3.57
C TYR A 206 12.15 -11.08 -3.46
N ARG A 207 12.26 -12.27 -2.84
CA ARG A 207 13.51 -13.04 -2.82
C ARG A 207 13.96 -13.52 -4.21
N GLN A 208 13.05 -13.66 -5.19
CA GLN A 208 13.43 -13.97 -6.57
C GLN A 208 14.25 -12.83 -7.20
N MET A 209 13.94 -11.57 -6.85
CA MET A 209 14.74 -10.43 -7.29
C MET A 209 16.19 -10.53 -6.78
N PHE A 210 16.40 -11.00 -5.55
CA PHE A 210 17.74 -11.20 -5.00
C PHE A 210 18.58 -12.17 -5.83
N ALA A 211 17.96 -13.22 -6.39
CA ALA A 211 18.66 -14.13 -7.30
C ALA A 211 19.13 -13.39 -8.58
N GLY A 212 18.27 -12.57 -9.17
CA GLY A 212 18.61 -11.74 -10.34
C GLY A 212 19.66 -10.67 -10.06
N LEU A 213 19.75 -10.17 -8.82
CA LEU A 213 20.76 -9.22 -8.35
C LEU A 213 22.03 -9.88 -7.80
N GLY A 214 22.08 -11.21 -7.71
CA GLY A 214 23.21 -11.94 -7.13
C GLY A 214 23.42 -11.73 -5.63
N ILE A 215 22.37 -11.42 -4.87
CA ILE A 215 22.44 -11.23 -3.41
C ILE A 215 22.32 -12.58 -2.69
N PRO A 216 23.35 -13.06 -1.98
CA PRO A 216 23.31 -14.35 -1.28
C PRO A 216 22.30 -14.37 -0.13
N ASP A 217 21.69 -15.53 0.15
CA ASP A 217 20.68 -15.70 1.22
C ASP A 217 21.10 -15.13 2.58
N GLY A 218 22.36 -15.36 2.98
CA GLY A 218 22.92 -14.86 4.25
C GLY A 218 23.05 -13.33 4.33
N GLN A 219 22.80 -12.60 3.25
CA GLN A 219 22.89 -11.13 3.16
C GLN A 219 21.53 -10.47 2.89
N GLN A 220 20.47 -11.25 2.68
CA GLN A 220 19.14 -10.72 2.31
C GLN A 220 18.41 -10.08 3.50
N ASP A 221 18.72 -10.50 4.72
CA ASP A 221 18.08 -10.04 5.95
C ASP A 221 19.04 -9.15 6.77
N ARG A 222 18.84 -7.83 6.70
CA ARG A 222 19.54 -6.85 7.55
C ARG A 222 18.60 -6.22 8.60
N PRO A 223 19.15 -5.72 9.72
CA PRO A 223 18.41 -4.86 10.65
C PRO A 223 17.74 -3.67 9.92
N MET A 224 16.59 -3.23 10.43
CA MET A 224 15.87 -2.08 9.86
C MET A 224 16.63 -0.78 10.08
N LEU A 225 16.54 0.12 9.09
CA LEU A 225 16.82 1.54 9.28
C LEU A 225 15.77 2.15 10.23
N TRP A 226 16.08 3.28 10.86
CA TRP A 226 15.18 3.90 11.85
C TRP A 226 13.83 4.28 11.24
N GLY A 227 13.83 4.94 10.09
CA GLY A 227 12.63 5.30 9.35
C GLY A 227 11.83 4.07 8.88
N GLY A 228 12.51 2.97 8.53
CA GLY A 228 11.86 1.69 8.23
C GLY A 228 11.16 1.09 9.45
N ALA A 229 11.81 1.12 10.61
CA ALA A 229 11.22 0.69 11.87
C ALA A 229 10.04 1.58 12.28
N ASP A 230 10.15 2.90 12.14
CA ASP A 230 9.06 3.84 12.41
C ASP A 230 7.85 3.60 11.51
N ASN A 231 8.07 3.37 10.21
CA ASN A 231 6.98 3.07 9.28
C ASN A 231 6.26 1.79 9.67
N VAL A 232 7.00 0.71 9.95
CA VAL A 232 6.42 -0.57 10.38
C VAL A 232 5.65 -0.43 11.69
N LEU A 233 6.21 0.25 12.69
CA LEU A 233 5.54 0.47 13.97
C LEU A 233 4.28 1.32 13.79
N THR A 234 4.35 2.39 12.99
CA THR A 234 3.22 3.28 12.71
C THR A 234 2.08 2.52 12.05
N GLN A 235 2.36 1.72 11.02
CA GLN A 235 1.36 0.87 10.35
C GLN A 235 0.69 -0.10 11.35
N ARG A 236 1.50 -0.78 12.17
CA ARG A 236 0.98 -1.72 13.19
C ARG A 236 0.14 -1.05 14.26
N LEU A 237 0.54 0.14 14.71
CA LEU A 237 -0.16 0.91 15.73
C LEU A 237 -1.53 1.36 15.23
N VAL A 238 -1.60 1.99 14.06
CA VAL A 238 -2.89 2.46 13.52
C VAL A 238 -3.81 1.27 13.18
N ALA A 239 -3.27 0.17 12.67
CA ALA A 239 -4.05 -1.02 12.34
C ALA A 239 -4.57 -1.80 13.56
N GLY A 240 -3.78 -1.88 14.65
CA GLY A 240 -4.02 -2.83 15.73
C GLY A 240 -4.21 -2.24 17.13
N HIS A 241 -3.70 -1.04 17.41
CA HIS A 241 -3.63 -0.54 18.78
C HIS A 241 -5.01 -0.06 19.27
N PRO A 242 -5.46 -0.43 20.49
CA PRO A 242 -6.79 -0.11 21.00
C PRO A 242 -7.13 1.39 21.05
N ALA A 243 -6.12 2.25 21.14
CA ALA A 243 -6.31 3.70 21.14
C ALA A 243 -6.81 4.25 19.79
N PHE A 244 -6.72 3.49 18.69
CA PHE A 244 -7.23 3.89 17.36
C PHE A 244 -8.54 3.16 17.04
N SER A 245 -9.45 3.86 16.40
CA SER A 245 -10.75 3.33 16.00
C SER A 245 -10.65 2.29 14.88
N PRO A 246 -11.65 1.42 14.70
CA PRO A 246 -11.73 0.53 13.55
C PRO A 246 -11.67 1.26 12.20
N LEU A 247 -12.21 2.48 12.12
CA LEU A 247 -12.15 3.30 10.90
C LEU A 247 -10.71 3.74 10.59
N GLU A 248 -9.95 4.17 11.60
CA GLU A 248 -8.51 4.49 11.44
C GLU A 248 -7.73 3.24 10.99
N ALA A 249 -8.01 2.07 11.59
CA ALA A 249 -7.39 0.82 11.21
C ALA A 249 -7.65 0.46 9.73
N LEU A 250 -8.90 0.59 9.27
CA LEU A 250 -9.28 0.31 7.88
C LEU A 250 -8.63 1.29 6.89
N SER A 251 -8.58 2.56 7.29
CA SER A 251 -7.91 3.63 6.51
C SER A 251 -6.42 3.37 6.35
N SER A 252 -5.78 2.73 7.34
CA SER A 252 -4.35 2.43 7.31
C SER A 252 -3.97 1.33 6.33
N VAL A 253 -4.86 0.36 6.11
CA VAL A 253 -4.58 -0.81 5.28
C VAL A 253 -5.15 -0.69 3.87
N GLY A 254 -6.17 0.14 3.63
CA GLY A 254 -6.62 0.43 2.27
C GLY A 254 -5.95 1.69 1.72
N LEU A 255 -6.57 2.83 2.03
CA LEU A 255 -6.21 4.15 1.50
C LEU A 255 -4.75 4.55 1.76
N GLY A 256 -4.23 4.28 2.96
CA GLY A 256 -2.86 4.64 3.35
C GLY A 256 -1.77 3.71 2.79
N MET A 257 -2.14 2.50 2.38
CA MET A 257 -1.19 1.43 2.06
C MET A 257 -1.24 1.00 0.61
N GLU A 258 -2.42 0.78 0.03
CA GLU A 258 -2.64 0.16 -1.29
C GLU A 258 -2.76 1.17 -2.43
N TRP A 259 -3.37 2.33 -2.19
CA TRP A 259 -3.77 3.24 -3.28
C TRP A 259 -2.59 3.77 -4.11
N GLY A 260 -1.51 4.19 -3.46
CA GLY A 260 -0.31 4.67 -4.15
C GLY A 260 0.61 3.55 -4.63
N VAL A 261 0.36 2.28 -4.30
CA VAL A 261 1.30 1.19 -4.59
C VAL A 261 1.57 1.04 -6.09
N PRO A 262 0.56 0.96 -6.97
CA PRO A 262 0.81 0.87 -8.41
C PRO A 262 1.71 1.99 -8.93
N GLU A 263 1.54 3.21 -8.42
CA GLU A 263 2.28 4.39 -8.87
C GLU A 263 3.77 4.31 -8.54
N PHE A 264 4.10 4.19 -7.26
CA PHE A 264 5.50 4.21 -6.87
C PHE A 264 6.20 2.89 -7.22
N PHE A 265 5.47 1.76 -7.29
CA PHE A 265 6.02 0.52 -7.84
C PHE A 265 6.32 0.64 -9.33
N SER A 266 5.53 1.39 -10.10
CA SER A 266 5.84 1.69 -11.51
C SER A 266 7.13 2.50 -11.65
N LEU A 267 7.34 3.48 -10.75
CA LEU A 267 8.59 4.23 -10.69
C LEU A 267 9.80 3.34 -10.36
N LEU A 268 9.66 2.48 -9.35
CA LEU A 268 10.72 1.52 -8.99
C LEU A 268 11.00 0.51 -10.11
N LEU A 269 9.95 -0.09 -10.69
CA LEU A 269 10.04 -1.05 -11.79
C LEU A 269 10.72 -0.44 -13.00
N GLY A 270 10.30 0.77 -13.41
CA GLY A 270 10.93 1.50 -14.51
C GLY A 270 12.42 1.76 -14.25
N GLY A 271 12.78 2.17 -13.04
CA GLY A 271 14.18 2.37 -12.65
C GLY A 271 15.01 1.08 -12.69
N LEU A 272 14.47 -0.03 -12.16
CA LEU A 272 15.11 -1.34 -12.19
C LEU A 272 15.33 -1.84 -13.62
N ILE A 273 14.34 -1.66 -14.50
CA ILE A 273 14.45 -2.01 -15.93
C ILE A 273 15.54 -1.17 -16.62
N ARG A 274 15.60 0.14 -16.34
CA ARG A 274 16.64 1.02 -16.90
C ARG A 274 18.04 0.56 -16.49
N VAL A 275 18.27 0.36 -15.18
CA VAL A 275 19.57 -0.08 -14.68
C VAL A 275 19.94 -1.45 -15.23
N ALA A 276 19.00 -2.39 -15.27
CA ALA A 276 19.26 -3.71 -15.84
C ALA A 276 19.66 -3.64 -17.31
N SER A 277 18.98 -2.80 -18.09
CA SER A 277 19.31 -2.59 -19.51
C SER A 277 20.67 -1.90 -19.69
N CYS A 278 21.01 -0.91 -18.86
CA CYS A 278 22.27 -0.17 -18.97
C CYS A 278 23.48 -1.01 -18.54
N GLU A 279 23.34 -1.74 -17.44
CA GLU A 279 24.43 -2.47 -16.77
C GLU A 279 24.48 -3.95 -17.14
N GLY A 280 23.56 -4.43 -17.99
CA GLY A 280 23.49 -5.83 -18.41
C GLY A 280 23.15 -6.80 -17.28
N LEU A 281 22.34 -6.38 -16.31
CA LEU A 281 21.88 -7.26 -15.23
C LEU A 281 20.93 -8.33 -15.78
N PRO A 282 20.99 -9.58 -15.29
CA PRO A 282 20.13 -10.66 -15.74
C PRO A 282 18.71 -10.59 -15.14
N LEU A 283 18.13 -9.39 -15.01
CA LEU A 283 16.76 -9.23 -14.52
C LEU A 283 15.74 -9.58 -15.61
N SER A 284 14.69 -10.29 -15.23
CA SER A 284 13.60 -10.72 -16.10
C SER A 284 12.26 -10.44 -15.42
N ALA A 285 11.15 -10.65 -16.13
CA ALA A 285 9.81 -10.53 -15.56
C ALA A 285 9.61 -11.47 -14.36
N HIS A 286 10.26 -12.63 -14.36
CA HIS A 286 10.28 -13.53 -13.21
C HIS A 286 10.96 -12.88 -11.99
N HIS A 287 12.13 -12.26 -12.17
CA HIS A 287 12.83 -11.60 -11.06
C HIS A 287 12.07 -10.39 -10.51
N LEU A 288 11.25 -9.74 -11.33
CA LEU A 288 10.49 -8.54 -10.99
C LEU A 288 9.00 -8.82 -10.75
N GLU A 289 8.61 -10.10 -10.60
CA GLU A 289 7.20 -10.54 -10.51
C GLU A 289 6.44 -9.82 -9.40
N VAL A 290 7.07 -9.58 -8.25
CA VAL A 290 6.45 -8.83 -7.13
C VAL A 290 6.06 -7.41 -7.57
N PHE A 291 6.89 -6.71 -8.35
CA PHE A 291 6.57 -5.34 -8.78
C PHE A 291 5.47 -5.34 -9.85
N ILE A 292 5.59 -6.27 -10.80
CA ILE A 292 4.64 -6.43 -11.90
C ILE A 292 3.24 -6.77 -11.37
N ALA A 293 3.15 -7.63 -10.35
CA ALA A 293 1.88 -8.03 -9.75
C ALA A 293 1.15 -6.82 -9.13
N HIS A 294 1.82 -6.06 -8.26
CA HIS A 294 1.21 -4.92 -7.56
C HIS A 294 0.78 -3.80 -8.52
N VAL A 295 1.54 -3.57 -9.60
CA VAL A 295 1.15 -2.59 -10.64
C VAL A 295 -0.14 -2.99 -11.35
N ARG A 296 -0.42 -4.29 -11.49
CA ARG A 296 -1.53 -4.80 -12.29
C ARG A 296 -2.78 -5.16 -11.48
N TYR A 297 -2.64 -5.54 -10.21
CA TYR A 297 -3.74 -6.16 -9.46
C TYR A 297 -4.33 -5.29 -8.34
N ASP A 298 -3.61 -4.30 -7.81
CA ASP A 298 -3.98 -3.65 -6.55
C ASP A 298 -5.15 -2.67 -6.64
N VAL A 299 -5.59 -2.27 -7.84
CA VAL A 299 -6.73 -1.35 -8.01
C VAL A 299 -8.02 -1.93 -7.40
N LEU A 300 -8.24 -3.24 -7.53
CA LEU A 300 -9.43 -3.88 -6.95
C LEU A 300 -9.39 -3.94 -5.42
N HIS A 301 -8.20 -4.15 -4.82
CA HIS A 301 -8.03 -4.09 -3.37
C HIS A 301 -8.27 -2.67 -2.83
N ALA A 302 -7.73 -1.67 -3.52
CA ALA A 302 -7.95 -0.26 -3.22
C ALA A 302 -9.43 0.11 -3.20
N VAL A 303 -10.19 -0.33 -4.22
CA VAL A 303 -11.63 -0.05 -4.34
C VAL A 303 -12.44 -0.84 -3.30
N SER A 304 -12.13 -2.14 -3.09
CA SER A 304 -12.88 -2.98 -2.16
C SER A 304 -12.78 -2.47 -0.73
N VAL A 305 -11.57 -2.10 -0.28
CA VAL A 305 -11.37 -1.53 1.06
C VAL A 305 -12.09 -0.19 1.20
N MET A 306 -12.12 0.63 0.16
CA MET A 306 -12.87 1.90 0.18
C MET A 306 -14.38 1.68 0.30
N LEU A 307 -14.93 0.73 -0.44
CA LEU A 307 -16.35 0.38 -0.34
C LEU A 307 -16.72 -0.05 1.09
N VAL A 308 -15.94 -0.94 1.70
CA VAL A 308 -16.21 -1.36 3.09
C VAL A 308 -15.91 -0.24 4.09
N THR A 309 -14.95 0.66 3.81
CA THR A 309 -14.72 1.87 4.62
C THR A 309 -15.97 2.73 4.70
N SER A 310 -16.68 2.89 3.58
CA SER A 310 -17.92 3.67 3.56
C SER A 310 -19.02 3.09 4.48
N LEU A 311 -19.01 1.78 4.76
CA LEU A 311 -19.95 1.14 5.70
C LEU A 311 -19.70 1.55 7.15
N HIS A 312 -18.48 1.97 7.48
CA HIS A 312 -18.09 2.39 8.83
C HIS A 312 -18.14 3.91 9.03
N MET A 313 -18.41 4.67 7.96
CA MET A 313 -18.55 6.12 8.01
C MET A 313 -19.98 6.52 8.37
N LYS A 314 -20.11 7.24 9.49
CA LYS A 314 -21.36 7.69 10.13
C LYS A 314 -21.66 9.17 9.86
N GLY A 315 -20.68 9.97 9.40
CA GLY A 315 -20.90 11.38 9.07
C GLY A 315 -19.73 12.09 8.39
N GLY A 316 -19.91 13.39 8.09
CA GLY A 316 -18.93 14.19 7.35
C GLY A 316 -17.58 14.40 8.07
N SER A 317 -17.54 14.24 9.40
CA SER A 317 -16.28 14.27 10.16
C SER A 317 -15.39 13.06 9.93
N ASP A 318 -15.96 11.93 9.50
CA ASP A 318 -15.22 10.67 9.37
C ASP A 318 -14.24 10.71 8.19
N ALA A 319 -14.53 11.49 7.14
CA ALA A 319 -13.56 11.74 6.07
C ALA A 319 -12.29 12.40 6.62
N ALA A 320 -12.40 13.28 7.61
CA ALA A 320 -11.22 13.90 8.24
C ALA A 320 -10.44 12.88 9.09
N VAL A 321 -11.13 11.96 9.77
CA VAL A 321 -10.49 10.84 10.51
C VAL A 321 -9.70 9.95 9.55
N VAL A 322 -10.33 9.55 8.45
CA VAL A 322 -9.70 8.77 7.39
C VAL A 322 -8.46 9.49 6.84
N LYS A 323 -8.59 10.76 6.47
CA LYS A 323 -7.48 11.59 5.97
C LYS A 323 -6.33 11.70 6.97
N ASN A 324 -6.62 11.92 8.26
CA ASN A 324 -5.59 12.01 9.30
C ASN A 324 -4.87 10.66 9.50
N ALA A 325 -5.59 9.53 9.44
CA ALA A 325 -5.00 8.20 9.45
C ALA A 325 -4.09 7.98 8.23
N CYS A 326 -4.54 8.35 7.02
CA CYS A 326 -3.72 8.29 5.81
C CYS A 326 -2.45 9.17 5.95
N ASN A 327 -2.59 10.42 6.42
CA ASN A 327 -1.44 11.31 6.64
C ASN A 327 -0.42 10.71 7.59
N THR A 328 -0.88 10.03 8.64
CA THR A 328 -0.03 9.35 9.62
C THR A 328 0.85 8.28 8.94
N LEU A 329 0.24 7.49 8.06
CA LEU A 329 0.90 6.43 7.30
C LEU A 329 1.87 7.01 6.26
N MET A 330 1.46 8.06 5.55
CA MET A 330 2.30 8.72 4.56
C MET A 330 3.50 9.44 5.18
N ALA A 331 3.35 9.98 6.39
CA ALA A 331 4.46 10.54 7.15
C ALA A 331 5.49 9.46 7.53
N GLY A 332 5.03 8.31 8.04
CA GLY A 332 5.89 7.14 8.29
C GLY A 332 6.64 6.69 7.03
N ARG A 333 5.92 6.58 5.90
CA ARG A 333 6.50 6.19 4.61
C ARG A 333 7.52 7.20 4.11
N TYR A 334 7.24 8.50 4.21
CA TYR A 334 8.19 9.54 3.82
C TYR A 334 9.47 9.43 4.66
N GLY A 335 9.36 9.27 5.98
CA GLY A 335 10.50 9.05 6.87
C GLY A 335 11.33 7.81 6.49
N MET A 336 10.67 6.69 6.19
CA MET A 336 11.34 5.47 5.68
C MET A 336 12.11 5.75 4.38
N MET A 337 11.48 6.43 3.42
CA MET A 337 12.12 6.72 2.15
C MET A 337 13.29 7.71 2.29
N GLY A 338 13.23 8.63 3.26
CA GLY A 338 14.35 9.52 3.57
C GLY A 338 15.56 8.78 4.13
N ASP A 339 15.33 7.83 5.04
CA ASP A 339 16.39 6.96 5.56
C ASP A 339 16.96 6.04 4.49
N LEU A 340 16.13 5.49 3.61
CA LEU A 340 16.58 4.72 2.44
C LEU A 340 17.41 5.57 1.49
N TYR A 341 17.01 6.83 1.24
CA TYR A 341 17.78 7.75 0.40
C TYR A 341 19.20 7.95 0.96
N ARG A 342 19.31 8.17 2.27
CA ARG A 342 20.61 8.30 2.94
C ARG A 342 21.44 7.02 2.89
N ASP A 343 20.87 5.85 3.17
CA ASP A 343 21.58 4.56 3.12
C ASP A 343 22.05 4.20 1.70
N VAL A 344 21.22 4.48 0.70
CA VAL A 344 21.49 4.11 -0.69
C VAL A 344 22.46 5.07 -1.35
N PHE A 345 22.21 6.38 -1.25
CA PHE A 345 22.97 7.41 -1.96
C PHE A 345 24.08 8.06 -1.13
N GLY A 346 24.08 7.90 0.20
CA GLY A 346 25.05 8.57 1.08
C GLY A 346 24.82 10.08 1.20
N GLU A 347 23.62 10.54 0.88
CA GLU A 347 23.21 11.94 0.81
C GLU A 347 21.99 12.18 1.71
N GLU A 348 21.84 13.37 2.29
CA GLU A 348 20.60 13.76 2.96
C GLU A 348 19.55 14.21 1.94
N CYS A 349 18.27 14.03 2.28
CA CYS A 349 17.16 14.63 1.54
C CYS A 349 16.23 15.39 2.50
N PRO A 350 15.49 16.41 2.02
CA PRO A 350 14.61 17.20 2.89
C PRO A 350 13.57 16.32 3.58
N GLY A 351 13.42 16.52 4.90
CA GLY A 351 12.38 15.86 5.67
C GLY A 351 10.99 16.39 5.32
N LEU A 352 9.94 15.68 5.74
CA LEU A 352 8.56 16.07 5.44
C LEU A 352 8.22 17.48 5.96
N ALA A 353 8.80 17.91 7.08
CA ALA A 353 8.64 19.26 7.62
C ALA A 353 9.32 20.34 6.77
N ASP A 354 10.35 19.97 5.99
CA ASP A 354 11.22 20.91 5.28
C ASP A 354 10.75 21.21 3.85
N ILE A 355 9.80 20.43 3.32
CA ILE A 355 9.29 20.56 1.95
C ILE A 355 8.12 21.53 1.81
N GLY A 356 7.79 22.29 2.86
CA GLY A 356 6.62 23.17 2.86
C GLY A 356 5.31 22.39 2.78
N LEU A 357 5.20 21.31 3.57
CA LEU A 357 4.02 20.44 3.60
C LEU A 357 2.73 21.24 3.77
N GLU A 358 1.76 21.03 2.87
CA GLU A 358 0.45 21.67 2.95
C GLU A 358 -0.26 21.34 4.26
N ARG A 359 -1.00 22.30 4.81
CA ARG A 359 -1.71 22.15 6.11
C ARG A 359 -2.68 20.97 6.14
N ARG A 360 -3.28 20.58 5.02
CA ARG A 360 -4.18 19.41 4.93
C ARG A 360 -3.50 18.07 5.24
N TYR A 361 -2.16 18.03 5.14
CA TYR A 361 -1.36 16.84 5.43
C TYR A 361 -0.76 16.85 6.84
N HIS A 362 -0.97 17.93 7.61
CA HIS A 362 -0.53 17.99 9.00
C HIS A 362 -1.45 17.11 9.85
N LEU A 363 -0.86 16.40 10.81
CA LEU A 363 -1.61 15.58 11.75
C LEU A 363 -2.29 16.48 12.77
N THR A 364 -3.57 16.22 13.02
CA THR A 364 -4.35 16.93 14.04
C THR A 364 -4.38 16.19 15.37
N ASP A 365 -3.82 14.98 15.41
CA ASP A 365 -3.89 14.08 16.55
C ASP A 365 -2.50 13.54 16.93
N ARG A 366 -2.10 13.80 18.18
CA ARG A 366 -0.80 13.41 18.75
C ARG A 366 -0.79 12.03 19.43
N ARG A 367 -1.90 11.28 19.45
CA ARG A 367 -1.92 9.90 19.99
C ARG A 367 -0.83 9.03 19.39
N ILE A 368 -0.58 9.17 18.08
CA ILE A 368 0.45 8.40 17.38
C ILE A 368 1.87 8.72 17.83
N GLU A 369 2.17 9.97 18.19
CA GLU A 369 3.50 10.37 18.68
C GLU A 369 3.84 9.60 19.96
N ALA A 370 2.92 9.62 20.95
CA ALA A 370 3.12 8.91 22.20
C ALA A 370 3.20 7.39 21.99
N ALA A 371 2.28 6.83 21.19
CA ALA A 371 2.24 5.39 20.91
C ALA A 371 3.50 4.90 20.18
N LEU A 372 4.04 5.68 19.23
CA LEU A 372 5.27 5.35 18.54
C LEU A 372 6.46 5.34 19.50
N LEU A 373 6.59 6.36 20.36
CA LEU A 373 7.68 6.43 21.34
C LEU A 373 7.64 5.28 22.35
N GLU A 374 6.44 4.86 22.78
CA GLU A 374 6.26 3.68 23.62
C GLU A 374 6.63 2.39 22.87
N ALA A 375 6.14 2.21 21.64
CA ALA A 375 6.43 1.04 20.83
C ALA A 375 7.92 0.91 20.52
N ARG A 376 8.62 2.02 20.25
CA ARG A 376 10.09 2.04 20.10
C ARG A 376 10.75 1.46 21.34
N ALA A 377 10.31 1.80 22.54
CA ALA A 377 10.93 1.33 23.77
C ALA A 377 10.83 -0.19 23.96
N THR A 378 9.89 -0.88 23.29
CA THR A 378 9.66 -2.33 23.45
C THR A 378 10.30 -3.20 22.36
N ILE A 379 10.91 -2.62 21.33
CA ILE A 379 11.53 -3.40 20.23
C ILE A 379 12.78 -4.16 20.69
N ASP A 380 13.07 -5.28 20.01
CA ASP A 380 14.36 -5.96 20.09
C ASP A 380 15.45 -5.10 19.40
N PRO A 381 16.45 -4.58 20.13
CA PRO A 381 17.45 -3.66 19.58
C PRO A 381 18.36 -4.32 18.54
N SER A 382 18.39 -5.65 18.42
CA SER A 382 19.14 -6.33 17.36
C SER A 382 18.47 -6.24 15.98
N ARG A 383 17.19 -5.86 15.94
CA ARG A 383 16.38 -5.79 14.71
C ARG A 383 16.41 -4.43 14.03
N VAL A 384 17.00 -3.42 14.66
CA VAL A 384 17.11 -2.05 14.15
C VAL A 384 18.57 -1.61 14.25
N GLU A 385 19.08 -0.93 13.24
CA GLU A 385 20.44 -0.38 13.29
C GLU A 385 20.60 0.57 14.46
N GLN A 386 21.68 0.44 15.23
CA GLN A 386 21.87 1.22 16.46
C GLN A 386 20.65 1.17 17.38
N GLY A 387 20.01 -0.01 17.49
CA GLY A 387 18.68 -0.15 18.11
C GLY A 387 18.59 0.37 19.56
N ALA A 388 19.70 0.35 20.31
CA ALA A 388 19.73 0.94 21.65
C ALA A 388 19.52 2.47 21.64
N ASP A 389 20.06 3.18 20.64
CA ASP A 389 19.87 4.62 20.46
C ASP A 389 18.49 4.91 19.89
N TYR A 390 18.03 4.12 18.92
CA TYR A 390 16.67 4.20 18.37
C TYR A 390 15.59 4.15 19.45
N ARG A 391 15.71 3.22 20.42
CA ARG A 391 14.77 3.08 21.56
C ARG A 391 14.61 4.35 22.39
N ARG A 392 15.65 5.19 22.46
CA ARG A 392 15.65 6.44 23.24
C ARG A 392 15.32 7.66 22.40
N HIS A 393 15.36 7.53 21.07
CA HIS A 393 15.19 8.63 20.16
C HIS A 393 13.77 9.22 20.23
N LYS A 394 13.68 10.56 20.24
CA LYS A 394 12.43 11.29 20.47
C LYS A 394 11.86 11.98 19.24
N ALA A 395 12.66 12.21 18.20
CA ALA A 395 12.10 12.78 16.97
C ALA A 395 11.21 11.74 16.28
N THR A 396 10.13 12.21 15.67
CA THR A 396 9.17 11.37 14.94
C THR A 396 9.03 11.91 13.52
N PRO A 397 8.57 11.10 12.55
CA PRO A 397 8.39 11.55 11.17
C PRO A 397 7.16 12.46 10.99
N PHE A 398 6.44 12.79 12.06
CA PHE A 398 5.14 13.45 12.02
C PHE A 398 5.25 14.97 12.00
N VAL A 399 4.40 15.62 11.20
CA VAL A 399 4.23 17.08 11.18
C VAL A 399 2.84 17.38 11.74
N PHE A 400 2.75 18.17 12.81
CA PHE A 400 1.50 18.49 13.50
C PHE A 400 1.03 19.91 13.18
N ALA A 401 -0.29 20.10 13.14
CA ALA A 401 -0.96 21.36 12.79
C ALA A 401 -0.99 22.43 13.89
#